data_AF-A0A251XDB9-F1
#
_entry.id   AF-A0A251XDB9-F1
#
_cell.length_a   1.000
_cell.length_b   1.000
_cell.length_c   1.000
_cell.angle_alpha   90.00
_cell.angle_beta   90.00
_cell.angle_gamma   90.00
#
_symmetry.space_group_name_H-M   'P 1'
#
loop_
_entity.id
_entity.type
_entity.pdbx_description
1 polymer ?
#
loop_
_entity_poly.entity_id
_entity_poly.type
_entity_poly.pdbx_seq_one_letter_code
_entity_poly.pdbx_strand_id
1 'polypeptide(L)'
;MVGWTLDFMRRRPDGINGVMEFLIARSAMRMKEDGIEFMSLSAAPLAQTRAASTSSSTAGEQADAGAGAERQESAVERILEFLADSLEPVYGFRSLLEFKRKFQPELVPLIMAYPDATALPTVGLALTRAYLPSTSVRDLTRVLRSAR
;
A
#
# COMPACT_ATOMS: atom_id res chain seq x y z
N MET A 1 -5.35 1.93 -26.09
CA MET A 1 -5.39 1.75 -24.62
C MET A 1 -4.07 1.09 -24.24
N VAL A 2 -3.34 1.58 -23.23
CA VAL A 2 -1.94 1.16 -22.98
C VAL A 2 -1.76 0.17 -21.82
N GLY A 3 -2.70 0.10 -20.87
CA GLY A 3 -2.59 -0.82 -19.74
C GLY A 3 -3.93 -1.10 -19.06
N TRP A 4 -4.06 -2.27 -18.42
CA TRP A 4 -5.20 -2.61 -17.55
C TRP A 4 -4.73 -2.95 -16.13
N THR A 5 -5.65 -2.85 -15.17
CA THR A 5 -5.41 -3.22 -13.77
C THR A 5 -6.21 -4.46 -13.41
N LEU A 6 -5.55 -5.39 -12.73
CA LEU A 6 -6.21 -6.50 -12.07
C LEU A 6 -6.70 -6.05 -10.69
N ASP A 7 -8.01 -6.03 -10.50
CA ASP A 7 -8.65 -5.51 -9.28
C ASP A 7 -9.13 -6.64 -8.37
N PHE A 8 -10.31 -7.19 -8.64
CA PHE A 8 -10.86 -8.26 -7.82
C PHE A 8 -10.39 -9.65 -8.25
N MET A 9 -9.89 -10.39 -7.26
CA MET A 9 -9.53 -11.79 -7.38
C MET A 9 -10.28 -12.60 -6.33
N ARG A 10 -10.97 -13.67 -6.76
CA ARG A 10 -11.72 -14.56 -5.86
C ARG A 10 -11.36 -16.01 -6.16
N ARG A 11 -11.01 -16.74 -5.12
CA ARG A 11 -10.72 -18.18 -5.17
C ARG A 11 -11.72 -18.92 -4.28
N ARG A 12 -12.23 -20.07 -4.75
CA ARG A 12 -13.06 -20.95 -3.91
C ARG A 12 -12.20 -21.62 -2.82
N PRO A 13 -12.73 -21.91 -1.61
CA PRO A 13 -11.97 -22.52 -0.53
C PRO A 13 -11.36 -23.89 -0.88
N ASP A 14 -12.08 -24.68 -1.68
CA ASP A 14 -11.71 -25.98 -2.24
C ASP A 14 -10.98 -25.87 -3.60
N GLY A 15 -10.59 -24.66 -4.00
CA GLY A 15 -9.88 -24.44 -5.25
C GLY A 15 -8.48 -25.05 -5.23
N ILE A 16 -7.98 -25.46 -6.39
CA ILE A 16 -6.64 -26.04 -6.55
C ILE A 16 -5.57 -25.00 -6.15
N ASN A 17 -4.50 -25.44 -5.50
CA ASN A 17 -3.36 -24.59 -5.21
C ASN A 17 -2.70 -24.11 -6.51
N GLY A 18 -2.26 -22.86 -6.56
CA GLY A 18 -1.69 -22.27 -7.79
C GLY A 18 -2.71 -21.75 -8.79
N VAL A 19 -4.03 -21.93 -8.56
CA VAL A 19 -5.05 -21.47 -9.52
C VAL A 19 -5.02 -19.96 -9.73
N MET A 20 -4.74 -19.19 -8.68
CA MET A 20 -4.64 -17.73 -8.80
C MET A 20 -3.42 -17.34 -9.62
N GLU A 21 -2.28 -17.99 -9.38
CA GLU A 21 -1.06 -17.78 -10.15
C GLU A 21 -1.28 -18.09 -11.64
N PHE A 22 -1.93 -19.21 -11.93
CA PHE A 22 -2.29 -19.58 -13.29
C PHE A 22 -3.20 -18.53 -13.94
N LEU A 23 -4.26 -18.10 -13.27
CA LEU A 23 -5.21 -17.12 -13.81
C LEU A 23 -4.56 -15.76 -14.09
N ILE A 24 -3.66 -15.30 -13.22
CA ILE A 24 -2.91 -14.06 -13.43
C ILE A 24 -1.98 -14.21 -14.64
N ALA A 25 -1.21 -15.30 -14.72
CA ALA A 25 -0.32 -15.55 -15.85
C ALA A 25 -1.09 -15.62 -17.17
N ARG A 26 -2.24 -16.30 -17.20
CA ARG A 26 -3.12 -16.37 -18.37
C ARG A 26 -3.70 -15.01 -18.75
N SER A 27 -4.05 -14.18 -17.77
CA SER A 27 -4.53 -12.81 -18.01
C SER A 27 -3.43 -11.95 -18.64
N ALA A 28 -2.20 -12.03 -18.12
CA ALA A 28 -1.04 -11.32 -18.67
C ALA A 28 -0.76 -11.73 -20.13
N MET A 29 -0.79 -13.03 -20.42
CA MET A 29 -0.62 -13.55 -21.79
C MET A 29 -1.72 -13.03 -22.72
N ARG A 30 -2.97 -13.04 -22.26
CA ARG A 30 -4.09 -12.55 -23.06
C ARG A 30 -3.97 -11.05 -23.35
N MET A 31 -3.64 -10.26 -22.34
CA MET A 31 -3.43 -8.82 -22.49
C MET A 31 -2.32 -8.51 -23.49
N LYS A 32 -1.25 -9.31 -23.48
CA LYS A 32 -0.18 -9.22 -24.49
C LYS A 32 -0.68 -9.52 -25.91
N GLU A 33 -1.51 -10.54 -26.10
CA GLU A 33 -2.15 -10.84 -27.40
C GLU A 33 -3.03 -9.68 -27.89
N ASP A 34 -3.72 -9.02 -26.98
CA ASP A 34 -4.58 -7.87 -27.25
C ASP A 34 -3.78 -6.55 -27.44
N GLY A 35 -2.44 -6.61 -27.42
CA GLY A 35 -1.55 -5.47 -27.66
C GLY A 35 -1.42 -4.50 -26.49
N ILE A 36 -1.76 -4.92 -25.27
CA ILE A 36 -1.65 -4.10 -24.06
C ILE A 36 -0.19 -4.10 -23.57
N GLU A 37 0.35 -2.92 -23.26
CA GLU A 37 1.76 -2.73 -22.91
C GLU A 37 2.06 -3.15 -21.47
N PHE A 38 1.16 -2.87 -20.52
CA PHE A 38 1.35 -3.27 -19.13
C PHE A 38 0.06 -3.77 -18.45
N MET A 39 0.26 -4.67 -17.48
CA MET A 39 -0.76 -5.12 -16.55
C MET A 39 -0.38 -4.70 -15.14
N SER A 40 -1.19 -3.85 -14.52
CA SER A 40 -1.02 -3.49 -13.11
C SER A 40 -1.58 -4.58 -12.20
N LEU A 41 -0.76 -5.01 -11.23
CA LEU A 41 -1.19 -5.91 -10.16
C LEU A 41 -1.82 -5.16 -8.97
N SER A 42 -2.16 -3.87 -9.15
CA SER A 42 -2.63 -2.97 -8.10
C SER A 42 -1.62 -2.73 -6.97
N ALA A 43 -1.96 -1.87 -6.01
CA ALA A 43 -1.10 -1.44 -4.93
C ALA A 43 -0.76 -2.58 -3.94
N ALA A 44 0.45 -2.57 -3.39
CA ALA A 44 0.82 -3.29 -2.18
C ALA A 44 1.29 -2.25 -1.15
N PRO A 45 0.34 -1.51 -0.55
CA PRO A 45 0.67 -0.36 0.29
C PRO A 45 1.48 -0.79 1.51
N LEU A 46 2.34 0.11 2.00
CA LEU A 46 3.08 0.00 3.26
C LEU A 46 4.11 -1.16 3.35
N ALA A 47 4.16 -2.06 2.38
CA ALA A 47 5.10 -3.18 2.35
C ALA A 47 6.58 -2.75 2.24
N GLN A 48 6.84 -1.52 1.79
CA GLN A 48 8.18 -0.95 1.63
C GLN A 48 8.59 -0.01 2.77
N THR A 49 7.66 0.46 3.60
CA THR A 49 7.96 1.44 4.68
C THR A 49 8.98 0.87 5.68
N ARG A 50 8.95 -0.45 5.96
CA ARG A 50 9.98 -1.13 6.78
C ARG A 50 11.34 -1.32 6.11
N ALA A 51 11.41 -1.35 4.77
CA ALA A 51 12.67 -1.49 4.03
C ALA A 51 13.35 -0.12 3.83
N ALA A 52 12.56 0.94 3.73
CA ALA A 52 13.04 2.32 3.70
C ALA A 52 13.59 2.76 5.08
N SER A 53 12.93 2.40 6.19
CA SER A 53 13.39 2.77 7.55
C SER A 53 14.69 2.09 7.99
N THR A 54 15.16 1.07 7.26
CA THR A 54 16.49 0.45 7.45
C THR A 54 17.58 1.04 6.54
N SER A 55 17.21 1.82 5.51
CA SER A 55 18.15 2.49 4.60
C SER A 55 18.26 3.99 4.83
N SER A 56 17.27 4.61 5.48
CA SER A 56 17.32 6.01 5.94
C SER A 56 18.26 6.26 7.12
N SER A 57 18.80 5.21 7.76
CA SER A 57 19.84 5.35 8.80
C SER A 57 21.28 5.46 8.27
N THR A 58 21.50 5.38 6.94
CA THR A 58 22.87 5.35 6.35
C THR A 58 23.10 6.34 5.21
N ALA A 59 22.11 7.15 4.80
CA ALA A 59 22.32 8.22 3.82
C ALA A 59 22.45 9.57 4.53
N GLY A 60 23.66 9.88 4.99
CA GLY A 60 23.99 11.20 5.50
C GLY A 60 24.13 12.25 4.40
N GLU A 61 23.84 13.48 4.81
CA GLU A 61 24.42 14.77 4.36
C GLU A 61 23.73 15.57 3.23
N GLN A 62 23.21 16.73 3.70
CA GLN A 62 23.10 18.05 3.07
C GLN A 62 21.86 18.36 2.21
N ALA A 63 20.85 18.94 2.87
CA ALA A 63 20.10 20.07 2.32
C ALA A 63 19.67 21.01 3.46
N ASP A 64 20.22 22.23 3.45
CA ASP A 64 19.90 23.34 4.35
C ASP A 64 18.49 23.89 4.05
N ALA A 65 17.46 23.13 4.42
CA ALA A 65 16.06 23.50 4.26
C ALA A 65 15.23 23.04 5.46
N GLY A 66 15.34 23.78 6.57
CA GLY A 66 14.31 23.90 7.59
C GLY A 66 14.05 22.64 8.45
N ALA A 67 14.53 22.68 9.70
CA ALA A 67 14.27 21.69 10.76
C ALA A 67 12.78 21.35 11.04
N GLY A 68 11.83 22.05 10.41
CA GLY A 68 10.41 21.71 10.42
C GLY A 68 10.03 20.59 9.44
N ALA A 69 10.65 20.52 8.25
CA ALA A 69 10.33 19.52 7.23
C ALA A 69 10.81 18.12 7.63
N GLU A 70 12.04 17.99 8.12
CA GLU A 70 12.60 16.70 8.59
C GLU A 70 11.81 16.12 9.78
N ARG A 71 11.38 16.96 10.73
CA ARG A 71 10.50 16.52 11.82
C ARG A 71 9.14 16.05 11.31
N GLN A 72 8.58 16.72 10.31
CA GLN A 72 7.28 16.39 9.73
C GLN A 72 7.33 15.07 8.96
N GLU A 73 8.37 14.84 8.16
CA GLU A 73 8.61 13.56 7.46
C GLU A 73 8.69 12.40 8.46
N SER A 74 9.41 12.60 9.57
CA SER A 74 9.50 11.60 10.64
C SER A 74 8.15 11.29 11.31
N ALA A 75 7.23 12.26 11.37
CA ALA A 75 5.90 12.05 11.95
C ALA A 75 4.99 11.25 11.01
N VAL A 76 5.05 11.53 9.71
CA VAL A 76 4.30 10.79 8.69
C VAL A 76 4.81 9.35 8.60
N GLU A 77 6.13 9.15 8.59
CA GLU A 77 6.74 7.81 8.56
C GLU A 77 6.27 6.95 9.74
N ARG A 78 6.29 7.49 10.98
CA ARG A 78 5.78 6.78 12.17
C ARG A 78 4.30 6.40 12.05
N ILE A 79 3.47 7.27 11.47
CA ILE A 79 2.06 6.97 11.25
C ILE A 79 1.92 5.85 10.21
N LEU A 80 2.70 5.88 9.13
CA LEU A 80 2.70 4.83 8.11
C LEU A 80 3.18 3.49 8.69
N GLU A 81 4.20 3.48 9.54
CA GLU A 81 4.66 2.28 10.25
C GLU A 81 3.57 1.74 11.19
N PHE A 82 2.93 2.60 11.98
CA PHE A 82 1.81 2.21 12.84
C PHE A 82 0.64 1.61 12.05
N LEU A 83 0.29 2.21 10.91
CA LEU A 83 -0.75 1.70 10.02
C LEU A 83 -0.35 0.36 9.40
N ALA A 84 0.92 0.19 9.02
CA ALA A 84 1.43 -1.06 8.47
C ALA A 84 1.26 -2.20 9.49
N ASP A 85 1.74 -1.99 10.72
CA ASP A 85 1.66 -2.99 11.78
C ASP A 85 0.22 -3.29 12.20
N SER A 86 -0.63 -2.27 12.27
CA SER A 86 -2.05 -2.43 12.66
C SER A 86 -2.88 -3.18 11.61
N LEU A 87 -2.58 -3.00 10.33
CA LEU A 87 -3.35 -3.58 9.23
C LEU A 87 -2.77 -4.91 8.71
N GLU A 88 -1.50 -5.23 9.00
CA GLU A 88 -0.87 -6.48 8.55
C GLU A 88 -1.64 -7.75 8.94
N PRO A 89 -2.23 -7.90 10.15
CA PRO A 89 -2.99 -9.11 10.50
C PRO A 89 -4.23 -9.35 9.62
N VAL A 90 -4.82 -8.27 9.08
CA VAL A 90 -6.06 -8.33 8.30
C VAL A 90 -5.76 -8.37 6.80
N TYR A 91 -4.79 -7.56 6.36
CA TYR A 91 -4.48 -7.38 4.94
C TYR A 91 -3.30 -8.22 4.44
N GLY A 92 -2.36 -8.59 5.32
CA GLY A 92 -1.18 -9.40 4.95
C GLY A 92 -0.37 -8.77 3.81
N PHE A 93 -0.05 -7.48 3.90
CA PHE A 93 0.61 -6.72 2.83
C PHE A 93 1.93 -7.36 2.41
N ARG A 94 2.68 -7.95 3.34
CA ARG A 94 3.93 -8.65 3.01
C ARG A 94 3.67 -9.89 2.18
N SER A 95 2.76 -10.74 2.63
CA SER A 95 2.37 -11.95 1.90
C SER A 95 1.81 -11.60 0.52
N LEU A 96 1.04 -10.52 0.41
CA LEU A 96 0.52 -10.00 -0.85
C LEU A 96 1.63 -9.50 -1.77
N LEU A 97 2.61 -8.75 -1.26
CA LEU A 97 3.76 -8.29 -2.04
C LEU A 97 4.61 -9.48 -2.51
N GLU A 98 4.91 -10.44 -1.64
CA GLU A 98 5.63 -11.66 -2.01
C GLU A 98 4.89 -12.47 -3.07
N PHE A 99 3.56 -12.55 -2.97
CA PHE A 99 2.74 -13.16 -4.01
C PHE A 99 2.88 -12.43 -5.35
N LYS A 100 2.84 -11.09 -5.37
CA LYS A 100 3.01 -10.27 -6.60
C LYS A 100 4.41 -10.40 -7.19
N ARG A 101 5.45 -10.56 -6.36
CA ARG A 101 6.85 -10.73 -6.81
C ARG A 101 7.06 -11.95 -7.70
N LYS A 102 6.21 -12.98 -7.60
CA LYS A 102 6.23 -14.16 -8.49
C LYS A 102 6.14 -13.81 -9.98
N PHE A 103 5.58 -12.65 -10.32
CA PHE A 103 5.41 -12.18 -11.70
C PHE A 103 6.48 -11.17 -12.14
N GLN A 104 7.52 -10.96 -11.32
CA GLN A 104 8.61 -10.01 -11.58
C GLN A 104 8.12 -8.60 -12.00
N PRO A 105 7.21 -7.97 -11.23
CA PRO A 105 6.66 -6.67 -11.59
C PRO A 105 7.71 -5.56 -11.45
N GLU A 106 7.59 -4.53 -12.28
CA GLU A 106 8.23 -3.24 -12.01
C GLU A 106 7.48 -2.53 -10.85
N LEU A 107 8.22 -2.09 -9.84
CA LEU A 107 7.65 -1.39 -8.68
C LEU A 107 7.60 0.11 -8.96
N VAL A 108 6.38 0.63 -9.10
CA VAL A 108 6.14 2.07 -9.30
C VAL A 108 5.60 2.68 -8.01
N PRO A 109 6.18 3.78 -7.49
CA PRO A 109 5.70 4.42 -6.28
C PRO A 109 4.33 5.09 -6.49
N LEU A 110 3.46 4.97 -5.49
CA LEU A 110 2.20 5.73 -5.43
C LEU A 110 2.40 6.94 -4.54
N ILE A 111 2.19 8.13 -5.11
CA ILE A 111 2.42 9.40 -4.45
C ILE A 111 1.07 10.10 -4.22
N MET A 112 0.91 10.71 -3.04
CA MET A 112 -0.22 11.57 -2.74
C MET A 112 0.25 13.01 -2.68
N ALA A 113 -0.26 13.85 -3.58
CA ALA A 113 -0.01 15.29 -3.55
C ALA A 113 -0.99 15.98 -2.60
N TYR A 114 -0.48 16.85 -1.73
CA TYR A 114 -1.26 17.68 -0.83
C TYR A 114 -0.56 19.05 -0.69
N PRO A 115 -1.32 20.13 -0.45
CA PRO A 115 -0.77 21.50 -0.46
C PRO A 115 0.27 21.71 0.64
N ASP A 116 -0.03 21.23 1.85
CA ASP A 116 0.87 21.24 3.00
C ASP A 116 0.40 20.21 4.04
N ALA A 117 1.24 19.93 5.03
CA ALA A 117 0.99 18.86 5.98
C ALA A 117 -0.22 19.08 6.92
N THR A 118 -0.75 20.30 7.01
CA THR A 118 -1.99 20.58 7.76
C THR A 118 -3.23 20.00 7.08
N ALA A 119 -3.13 19.60 5.80
CA ALA A 119 -4.21 18.90 5.09
C ALA A 119 -4.34 17.43 5.53
N LEU A 120 -3.28 16.82 6.08
CA LEU A 120 -3.24 15.39 6.39
C LEU A 120 -4.33 14.90 7.36
N PRO A 121 -4.69 15.63 8.45
CA PRO A 121 -5.80 15.23 9.31
C PRO A 121 -7.14 15.15 8.56
N THR A 122 -7.41 16.13 7.69
CA THR A 122 -8.64 16.17 6.88
C THR A 122 -8.66 15.04 5.86
N VAL A 123 -7.53 14.78 5.19
CA VAL A 123 -7.37 13.65 4.27
C VAL A 123 -7.61 12.33 5.01
N GLY A 124 -7.01 12.13 6.18
CA GLY A 124 -7.19 10.93 6.99
C GLY A 124 -8.65 10.69 7.40
N LEU A 125 -9.36 11.75 7.81
CA LEU A 125 -10.78 11.67 8.13
C LEU A 125 -11.63 11.34 6.89
N ALA A 126 -11.33 11.94 5.74
CA ALA A 126 -12.03 11.68 4.49
C ALA A 126 -11.84 10.22 4.04
N LEU A 127 -10.61 9.71 4.07
CA LEU A 127 -10.32 8.30 3.75
C LEU A 127 -11.03 7.35 4.70
N THR A 128 -11.03 7.64 6.00
CA THR A 128 -11.72 6.83 6.99
C THR A 128 -13.21 6.78 6.69
N ARG A 129 -13.86 7.91 6.40
CA ARG A 129 -15.29 7.93 6.04
C ARG A 129 -15.59 7.21 4.72
N ALA A 130 -14.68 7.25 3.75
CA ALA A 130 -14.85 6.59 2.46
C ALA A 130 -14.78 5.06 2.58
N TYR A 131 -13.83 4.54 3.36
CA TYR A 131 -13.62 3.09 3.51
C TYR A 131 -14.39 2.45 4.67
N LEU A 132 -14.71 3.25 5.70
CA LEU A 132 -15.40 2.82 6.92
C LEU A 132 -16.63 3.71 7.18
N PRO A 133 -17.61 3.75 6.26
CA PRO A 133 -18.72 4.71 6.31
C PRO A 133 -19.63 4.53 7.53
N SER A 134 -19.68 3.32 8.11
CA SER A 134 -20.53 2.97 9.24
C SER A 134 -19.78 2.88 10.58
N THR A 135 -18.49 3.20 10.63
CA THR A 135 -17.69 3.05 11.85
C THR A 135 -17.96 4.20 12.83
N SER A 136 -18.35 3.85 14.05
CA SER A 136 -18.58 4.85 15.10
C SER A 136 -17.26 5.34 15.70
N VAL A 137 -17.28 6.54 16.30
CA VAL A 137 -16.14 7.08 17.07
C VAL A 137 -15.69 6.11 18.17
N ARG A 138 -16.63 5.36 18.76
CA ARG A 138 -16.34 4.34 19.78
C ARG A 138 -15.53 3.18 19.20
N ASP A 139 -15.85 2.71 18.00
CA ASP A 139 -15.13 1.62 17.35
C ASP A 139 -13.71 2.05 16.97
N LEU A 140 -13.55 3.29 16.50
CA LEU A 140 -12.23 3.88 16.26
C LEU A 140 -11.39 3.92 17.54
N THR A 141 -11.98 4.32 18.67
CA THR A 141 -11.27 4.35 19.96
C THR A 141 -10.90 2.96 20.48
N ARG A 142 -11.63 1.90 20.09
CA ARG A 142 -11.28 0.51 20.44
C ARG A 142 -10.08 0.03 19.64
N VAL A 143 -10.05 0.29 18.35
CA VAL A 143 -8.91 -0.04 17.47
C VAL A 143 -7.64 0.66 17.95
N LEU A 144 -7.72 1.96 18.30
CA LEU A 144 -6.59 2.71 18.84
C LEU A 144 -6.09 2.19 20.19
N ARG A 145 -6.94 1.53 20.99
CA ARG A 145 -6.54 0.91 22.27
C ARG A 145 -5.98 -0.49 22.12
N SER A 146 -6.42 -1.25 21.12
CA SER A 146 -5.89 -2.60 20.84
C SER A 146 -4.53 -2.57 20.16
N ALA A 147 -4.16 -1.44 19.57
CA ALA A 147 -2.85 -1.22 18.94
C ALA A 147 -1.79 -0.64 19.91
N ARG A 148 -2.05 -0.65 21.22
CA ARG A 148 -1.12 -0.28 22.29
C ARG A 148 -0.58 -1.50 23.01
#